data_AF-A0A7J9KTG4-F1
#
_entry.id   AF-A0A7J9KTG4-F1
#
_cell.length_a   1.000
_cell.length_b   1.000
_cell.length_c   1.000
_cell.angle_alpha   90.00
_cell.angle_beta   90.00
_cell.angle_gamma   90.00
#
_symmetry.space_group_name_H-M   'P 1'
#
loop_
_entity.id
_entity.type
_entity.pdbx_description
1 polymer ?
#
loop_
_entity_poly.entity_id
_entity_poly.type
_entity_poly.pdbx_seq_one_letter_code
_entity_poly.pdbx_strand_id
1 'polypeptide(L)'
;VLKLNNNNFRGDFFSTHFNLSNLRALELANNEFTGGLMTKEFYAKMRIFDVSNNKMTGKIPNGIDAKVLLLQNNYFEGQIPCEGFFNAQVVDISHNFLSGQIPSCLISKAFSNVELLNLRDSLD
;
A
#
# COMPACT_ATOMS: atom_id res chain seq x y z
N VAL A 1 12.94 10.95 3.04
CA VAL A 1 12.21 10.67 1.78
C VAL A 1 13.08 9.74 0.98
N LEU A 2 12.53 8.70 0.38
CA LEU A 2 13.23 7.80 -0.55
C LEU A 2 12.43 7.73 -1.86
N LYS A 3 13.09 8.02 -2.99
CA LYS A 3 12.49 8.02 -4.32
C LYS A 3 13.34 7.18 -5.26
N LEU A 4 12.77 6.09 -5.76
CA LEU A 4 13.40 5.14 -6.68
C LEU A 4 12.51 4.86 -7.90
N ASN A 5 11.47 5.66 -8.13
CA ASN A 5 10.51 5.47 -9.22
C ASN A 5 11.18 5.34 -10.59
N ASN A 6 10.56 4.58 -11.50
CA ASN A 6 10.91 4.48 -12.91
C ASN A 6 12.32 3.91 -13.15
N ASN A 7 12.58 2.75 -12.55
CA ASN A 7 13.82 2.02 -12.74
C ASN A 7 13.51 0.54 -13.04
N ASN A 8 14.55 -0.26 -13.23
CA ASN A 8 14.45 -1.71 -13.40
C ASN A 8 14.92 -2.44 -12.15
N PHE A 9 14.71 -1.87 -10.96
CA PHE A 9 15.12 -2.53 -9.72
C PHE A 9 14.28 -3.78 -9.49
N ARG A 10 14.94 -4.83 -9.01
CA ARG A 10 14.40 -6.18 -8.84
C ARG A 10 14.65 -6.68 -7.43
N GLY A 11 13.95 -7.75 -7.08
CA GLY A 11 14.09 -8.44 -5.82
C GLY A 11 13.13 -7.94 -4.76
N ASP A 12 13.20 -8.54 -3.59
CA ASP A 12 12.33 -8.20 -2.48
C ASP A 12 12.90 -6.99 -1.71
N PHE A 13 12.35 -5.81 -1.97
CA PHE A 13 12.74 -4.56 -1.31
C PHE A 13 12.61 -4.66 0.21
N PHE A 14 11.59 -5.38 0.69
CA PHE A 14 11.22 -5.49 2.10
C PHE A 14 11.85 -6.71 2.80
N SER A 15 12.54 -7.59 2.08
CA SER A 15 13.33 -8.70 2.66
C SER A 15 14.49 -8.24 3.54
N THR A 16 14.94 -7.00 3.31
CA THR A 16 15.95 -6.35 4.13
C THR A 16 15.25 -5.58 5.22
N HIS A 17 15.67 -5.78 6.48
CA HIS A 17 15.08 -5.15 7.66
C HIS A 17 15.38 -3.63 7.70
N PHE A 18 14.88 -2.89 6.72
CA PHE A 18 14.96 -1.44 6.67
C PHE A 18 13.98 -0.87 7.67
N ASN A 19 14.49 -0.06 8.59
CA ASN A 19 13.63 0.71 9.46
C ASN A 19 13.12 1.96 8.72
N LEU A 20 11.86 1.95 8.28
CA LEU A 20 11.22 3.06 7.56
C LEU A 20 10.49 4.02 8.52
N SER A 21 10.65 3.87 9.84
CA SER A 21 9.99 4.69 10.88
C SER A 21 10.29 6.19 10.82
N ASN A 22 11.34 6.60 10.09
CA ASN A 22 11.68 8.01 9.90
C ASN A 22 11.32 8.55 8.51
N LEU A 23 10.84 7.70 7.58
CA LEU A 23 10.48 8.15 6.24
C LEU A 23 9.13 8.88 6.25
N ARG A 24 9.11 10.05 5.60
CA ARG A 24 7.89 10.83 5.34
C ARG A 24 7.27 10.52 3.98
N ALA A 25 8.05 9.98 3.05
CA ALA A 25 7.59 9.55 1.75
C ALA A 25 8.49 8.44 1.23
N LEU A 26 7.85 7.40 0.70
CA LEU A 26 8.46 6.26 0.02
C LEU A 26 7.81 6.14 -1.36
N GLU A 27 8.62 6.26 -2.40
CA GLU A 27 8.17 6.22 -3.79
C GLU A 27 9.03 5.20 -4.55
N LEU A 28 8.46 4.04 -4.85
CA LEU A 28 9.09 2.88 -5.50
C LEU A 28 8.38 2.47 -6.80
N ALA A 29 7.48 3.31 -7.32
CA ALA A 29 6.61 3.00 -8.44
C ALA A 29 7.38 2.66 -9.72
N ASN A 30 6.78 1.84 -10.59
CA ASN A 30 7.34 1.48 -11.90
C ASN A 30 8.75 0.85 -11.77
N ASN A 31 8.79 -0.30 -11.12
CA ASN A 31 9.97 -1.15 -10.97
C ASN A 31 9.56 -2.63 -11.15
N GLU A 32 10.47 -3.54 -10.84
CA GLU A 32 10.22 -4.99 -10.83
C GLU A 32 10.40 -5.57 -9.41
N PHE A 33 10.09 -4.79 -8.37
CA PHE A 33 10.17 -5.27 -6.99
C PHE A 33 9.16 -6.39 -6.74
N THR A 34 9.59 -7.41 -6.01
CA THR A 34 8.80 -8.59 -5.61
C THR A 34 8.65 -8.63 -4.09
N GLY A 35 8.03 -9.70 -3.57
CA GLY A 35 7.89 -9.90 -2.13
C GLY A 35 6.72 -9.12 -1.53
N GLY A 36 6.56 -9.23 -0.22
CA GLY A 36 5.44 -8.67 0.51
C GLY A 36 5.78 -7.41 1.31
N LEU A 37 4.76 -6.69 1.73
CA LEU A 37 4.90 -5.57 2.65
C LEU A 37 5.24 -6.06 4.06
N MET A 38 5.99 -5.27 4.84
CA MET A 38 6.36 -5.56 6.23
C MET A 38 5.19 -5.29 7.20
N THR A 39 5.30 -5.69 8.47
CA THR A 39 4.30 -5.34 9.47
C THR A 39 4.38 -3.85 9.88
N LYS A 40 3.34 -3.34 10.55
CA LYS A 40 3.20 -1.92 10.90
C LYS A 40 4.37 -1.31 11.66
N GLU A 41 5.09 -2.11 12.44
CA GLU A 41 6.20 -1.67 13.30
C GLU A 41 7.34 -1.04 12.49
N PHE A 42 7.39 -1.32 11.19
CA PHE A 42 8.42 -0.83 10.30
C PHE A 42 8.06 0.47 9.58
N TYR A 43 6.80 0.92 9.66
CA TYR A 43 6.32 2.09 8.93
C TYR A 43 6.09 3.29 9.85
N ALA A 44 6.56 4.45 9.40
CA ALA A 44 6.14 5.73 9.96
C ALA A 44 4.75 6.12 9.45
N LYS A 45 4.14 7.13 10.08
CA LYS A 45 3.09 7.91 9.42
C LYS A 45 3.67 8.67 8.24
N MET A 46 3.29 8.28 7.02
CA MET A 46 3.82 8.85 5.79
C MET A 46 2.84 9.84 5.12
N ARG A 47 3.39 10.74 4.32
CA ARG A 47 2.61 11.56 3.39
C ARG A 47 2.30 10.77 2.10
N ILE A 48 3.29 10.04 1.60
CA ILE A 48 3.17 9.26 0.36
C ILE A 48 3.79 7.88 0.61
N PHE A 49 3.03 6.84 0.29
CA PHE A 49 3.52 5.48 0.18
C PHE A 49 3.07 4.96 -1.18
N ASP A 50 4.02 4.88 -2.12
CA ASP A 50 3.76 4.46 -3.48
C ASP A 50 4.68 3.30 -3.86
N VAL A 51 4.08 2.12 -4.04
CA VAL A 51 4.74 0.92 -4.55
C VAL A 51 4.02 0.39 -5.79
N SER A 52 3.23 1.24 -6.44
CA SER A 52 2.41 0.87 -7.59
C SER A 52 3.25 0.39 -8.77
N ASN A 53 2.65 -0.42 -9.65
CA ASN A 53 3.31 -0.91 -10.87
C ASN A 53 4.61 -1.66 -10.55
N ASN A 54 4.49 -2.71 -9.74
CA ASN A 54 5.55 -3.64 -9.40
C ASN A 54 5.04 -5.09 -9.52
N LYS A 55 5.79 -6.05 -8.98
CA LYS A 55 5.44 -7.48 -8.93
C LYS A 55 5.28 -7.95 -7.48
N MET A 56 4.82 -7.06 -6.60
CA MET A 56 4.69 -7.35 -5.17
C MET A 56 3.52 -8.30 -4.89
N THR A 57 3.68 -9.18 -3.90
CA THR A 57 2.73 -10.25 -3.57
C THR A 57 2.36 -10.25 -2.09
N GLY A 58 1.48 -11.17 -1.69
CA GLY A 58 1.09 -11.36 -0.29
C GLY A 58 0.01 -10.38 0.17
N LYS A 59 -0.26 -10.36 1.47
CA LYS A 59 -1.36 -9.58 2.04
C LYS A 59 -0.95 -8.12 2.26
N ILE A 60 -1.90 -7.21 2.13
CA ILE A 60 -1.75 -5.84 2.62
C ILE A 60 -1.83 -5.88 4.16
N PRO A 61 -0.75 -5.53 4.89
CA PRO A 61 -0.73 -5.60 6.33
C PRO A 61 -1.53 -4.45 6.94
N ASN A 62 -2.04 -4.68 8.15
CA ASN A 62 -2.63 -3.62 8.96
C ASN A 62 -1.59 -2.54 9.27
N GLY A 63 -2.02 -1.29 9.35
CA GLY A 63 -1.24 -0.19 9.94
C GLY A 63 -0.33 0.60 9.00
N ILE A 64 -0.46 0.44 7.68
CA ILE A 64 0.19 1.35 6.72
C ILE A 64 -0.57 2.68 6.71
N ASP A 65 -0.09 3.62 7.53
CA ASP A 65 -0.71 4.94 7.72
C ASP A 65 -0.06 5.99 6.80
N ALA A 66 -0.69 6.24 5.65
CA ALA A 66 -0.25 7.23 4.68
C ALA A 66 -1.40 8.10 4.17
N LYS A 67 -1.13 9.39 3.90
CA LYS A 67 -2.13 10.28 3.27
C LYS A 67 -2.45 9.88 1.83
N VAL A 68 -1.43 9.49 1.08
CA VAL A 68 -1.54 8.96 -0.28
C VAL A 68 -0.94 7.58 -0.29
N LEU A 69 -1.77 6.57 -0.51
CA LEU A 69 -1.40 5.16 -0.53
C LEU A 69 -1.73 4.56 -1.91
N LEU A 70 -0.68 4.22 -2.66
CA LEU A 70 -0.77 3.72 -4.03
C LEU A 70 -0.12 2.34 -4.09
N LEU A 71 -0.96 1.31 -4.19
CA LEU A 71 -0.55 -0.10 -4.25
C LEU A 71 -1.00 -0.77 -5.56
N GLN A 72 -1.63 -0.02 -6.47
CA GLN A 72 -2.25 -0.56 -7.67
C GLN A 72 -1.25 -1.21 -8.64
N ASN A 73 -1.74 -2.10 -9.49
CA ASN A 73 -0.94 -2.86 -10.46
C ASN A 73 0.17 -3.66 -9.77
N ASN A 74 -0.23 -4.54 -8.87
CA ASN A 74 0.61 -5.52 -8.18
C ASN A 74 -0.14 -6.85 -8.12
N TYR A 75 0.35 -7.78 -7.31
CA TYR A 75 -0.24 -9.09 -7.07
C TYR A 75 -0.60 -9.28 -5.59
N PHE A 76 -1.00 -8.21 -4.90
CA PHE A 76 -1.45 -8.31 -3.51
C PHE A 76 -2.74 -9.14 -3.43
N GLU A 77 -2.86 -9.95 -2.38
CA GLU A 77 -3.94 -10.93 -2.23
C GLU A 77 -4.61 -10.88 -0.85
N GLY A 78 -5.76 -11.55 -0.74
CA GLY A 78 -6.53 -11.65 0.49
C GLY A 78 -7.38 -10.40 0.77
N GLN A 79 -7.75 -10.22 2.03
CA GLN A 79 -8.70 -9.17 2.43
C GLN A 79 -8.04 -7.80 2.57
N ILE A 80 -8.81 -6.75 2.28
CA ILE A 80 -8.41 -5.37 2.57
C ILE A 80 -8.38 -5.19 4.10
N PRO A 81 -7.29 -4.66 4.69
CA PRO A 81 -7.23 -4.44 6.12
C PRO A 81 -8.17 -3.32 6.58
N CYS A 82 -8.58 -3.31 7.85
CA CYS A 82 -9.30 -2.16 8.40
C CYS A 82 -8.38 -1.08 8.96
N GLU A 83 -7.28 -1.52 9.56
CA GLU A 83 -6.33 -0.62 10.19
C GLU A 83 -5.31 -0.14 9.16
N GLY A 84 -5.10 1.17 9.07
CA GLY A 84 -4.07 1.75 8.19
C GLY A 84 -4.56 2.97 7.42
N PHE A 85 -5.81 2.99 6.95
CA PHE A 85 -6.27 4.10 6.11
C PHE A 85 -6.89 5.28 6.88
N PHE A 86 -6.67 5.39 8.20
CA PHE A 86 -7.30 6.42 9.05
C PHE A 86 -6.93 7.86 8.65
N ASN A 87 -5.71 8.09 8.18
CA ASN A 87 -5.28 9.41 7.67
C ASN A 87 -5.23 9.46 6.14
N ALA A 88 -5.68 8.40 5.45
CA ALA A 88 -5.65 8.36 4.01
C ALA A 88 -6.65 9.33 3.41
N GLN A 89 -6.20 10.03 2.37
CA GLN A 89 -7.00 10.88 1.52
C GLN A 89 -7.17 10.24 0.15
N VAL A 90 -6.11 9.58 -0.33
CA VAL A 90 -6.10 8.85 -1.59
C VAL A 90 -5.64 7.43 -1.31
N VAL A 91 -6.48 6.47 -1.67
CA VAL A 91 -6.17 5.04 -1.61
C VAL A 91 -6.47 4.45 -2.99
N ASP A 92 -5.43 3.97 -3.65
CA ASP A 92 -5.57 3.18 -4.88
C ASP A 92 -4.94 1.81 -4.67
N ILE A 93 -5.79 0.80 -4.62
CA ILE A 93 -5.39 -0.61 -4.53
C ILE A 93 -5.94 -1.42 -5.70
N SER A 94 -6.33 -0.73 -6.80
CA SER A 94 -6.86 -1.34 -8.03
C SER A 94 -5.87 -2.32 -8.68
N HIS A 95 -6.36 -3.21 -9.55
CA HIS A 95 -5.53 -4.18 -10.26
C HIS A 95 -4.61 -5.00 -9.33
N ASN A 96 -5.23 -5.73 -8.42
CA ASN A 96 -4.61 -6.70 -7.52
C ASN A 96 -5.49 -7.97 -7.44
N PHE A 97 -5.11 -8.97 -6.65
CA PHE A 97 -5.88 -10.20 -6.43
C PHE A 97 -6.57 -10.21 -5.05
N LEU A 98 -7.11 -9.06 -4.64
CA LEU A 98 -7.78 -8.94 -3.35
C LEU A 98 -9.13 -9.67 -3.40
N SER A 99 -9.60 -10.12 -2.25
CA SER A 99 -10.81 -10.93 -2.15
C SER A 99 -11.51 -10.73 -0.83
N GLY A 100 -12.76 -11.20 -0.76
CA GLY A 100 -13.61 -11.06 0.41
C GLY A 100 -14.41 -9.75 0.40
N GLN A 101 -14.93 -9.39 1.57
CA GLN A 101 -15.83 -8.25 1.70
C GLN A 101 -15.06 -6.94 1.82
N ILE A 102 -15.59 -5.88 1.22
CA ILE A 102 -15.11 -4.52 1.49
C ILE A 102 -15.34 -4.23 2.99
N PRO A 103 -14.27 -3.95 3.75
CA PRO A 103 -14.40 -3.76 5.18
C PRO A 103 -15.32 -2.58 5.52
N SER A 104 -16.27 -2.78 6.44
CA SER A 104 -17.24 -1.76 6.85
C SER A 104 -16.58 -0.50 7.40
N CYS A 105 -15.38 -0.63 7.95
CA CYS A 105 -14.57 0.50 8.37
C CYS A 105 -14.38 1.47 7.19
N LEU A 106 -13.95 1.05 5.99
CA LEU A 106 -13.76 1.92 4.81
C LEU A 106 -15.03 2.68 4.36
N ILE A 107 -16.20 2.18 4.77
CA ILE A 107 -17.51 2.72 4.42
C ILE A 107 -18.08 3.57 5.58
N SER A 108 -17.48 3.50 6.76
CA SER A 108 -17.92 4.22 7.95
C SER A 108 -17.48 5.69 7.93
N LYS A 109 -18.22 6.55 8.64
CA LYS A 109 -17.88 7.97 8.85
C LYS A 109 -16.48 8.19 9.46
N ALA A 110 -15.81 7.17 9.98
CA ALA A 110 -14.43 7.25 10.47
C ALA A 110 -13.40 7.43 9.33
N PHE A 111 -13.79 7.25 8.06
CA PHE A 111 -12.98 7.51 6.86
C PHE A 111 -13.39 8.81 6.16
N SER A 112 -13.85 9.81 6.92
CA SER A 112 -14.33 11.09 6.39
C SER A 112 -13.29 11.92 5.62
N ASN A 113 -12.02 11.53 5.66
CA ASN A 113 -10.92 12.22 4.98
C ASN A 113 -10.57 11.59 3.62
N VAL A 114 -11.10 10.41 3.30
CA VAL A 114 -10.81 9.75 2.02
C VAL A 114 -11.56 10.47 0.91
N GLU A 115 -10.80 11.16 0.05
CA GLU A 115 -11.29 11.86 -1.13
C GLU A 115 -11.42 10.91 -2.33
N LEU A 116 -10.56 9.90 -2.40
CA LEU A 116 -10.56 8.90 -3.46
C LEU A 116 -10.22 7.51 -2.90
N LEU A 117 -11.11 6.55 -3.16
CA LEU A 117 -10.91 5.13 -2.92
C LEU A 117 -11.12 4.36 -4.23
N ASN A 118 -10.05 3.81 -4.79
CA ASN A 118 -10.11 3.01 -6.01
C ASN A 118 -9.83 1.53 -5.71
N LEU A 119 -10.87 0.70 -5.90
CA LEU A 119 -10.85 -0.75 -5.72
C LEU A 119 -11.07 -1.52 -7.04
N ARG A 120 -11.02 -0.82 -8.18
CA ARG A 120 -11.37 -1.39 -9.48
C ARG A 120 -10.48 -2.59 -9.82
N ASP A 121 -11.08 -3.62 -10.41
CA ASP A 121 -10.36 -4.80 -10.91
C ASP A 121 -9.43 -5.42 -9.86
N SER A 122 -9.81 -5.31 -8.57
CA SER A 122 -9.09 -5.90 -7.44
C SER A 122 -9.90 -6.90 -6.65
N LEU A 123 -11.20 -7.03 -6.89
CA LEU A 123 -12.08 -7.95 -6.15
C LEU A 123 -12.59 -9.00 -7.13
N ASP A 124 -12.24 -10.27 -6.88
CA ASP A 124 -12.87 -11.43 -7.52
C ASP A 124 -14.23 -11.77 -6.86
#